data_AF-A0A7V9PIS8-F1
#
_entry.id   AF-A0A7V9PIS8-F1
#
_cell.length_a   1.000
_cell.length_b   1.000
_cell.length_c   1.000
_cell.angle_alpha   90.00
_cell.angle_beta   90.00
_cell.angle_gamma   90.00
#
_symmetry.space_group_name_H-M   'P 1'
#
loop_
_entity.id
_entity.type
_entity.pdbx_description
1 polymer ?
#
loop_
_entity_poly.entity_id
_entity_poly.type
_entity_poly.pdbx_seq_one_letter_code
_entity_poly.pdbx_strand_id
1 'polypeptide(L)' 'MPKRDFLAIPDFSRDELVALFELAARMKSGAYAEKPLAGKTLGMIFAKSSTRTRVSFEVGAYQLGGHA' A
#
# COMPACT_ATOMS: atom_id res chain seq x y z
N MET A 1 -7.31 14.49 1.46
CA MET A 1 -5.88 14.84 1.40
C MET A 1 -5.48 15.01 -0.06
N PRO A 2 -4.61 15.98 -0.39
CA PRO A 2 -3.99 16.01 -1.70
C PRO A 2 -3.25 14.69 -1.97
N LYS A 3 -3.12 14.33 -3.25
CA LYS A 3 -2.33 13.17 -3.68
C LYS A 3 -0.91 13.28 -3.09
N ARG A 4 -0.45 12.23 -2.40
CA ARG A 4 0.92 12.10 -1.88
C ARG A 4 1.57 10.85 -2.48
N ASP A 5 2.78 11.00 -2.98
CA ASP A 5 3.58 9.91 -3.54
C ASP A 5 4.52 9.31 -2.46
N PHE A 6 4.82 8.02 -2.55
CA PHE A 6 5.80 7.33 -1.70
C PHE A 6 6.99 6.91 -2.58
N LEU A 7 7.96 7.82 -2.74
CA LEU A 7 9.13 7.62 -3.62
C LEU A 7 10.37 7.23 -2.82
N ALA A 8 10.62 7.88 -1.69
CA ALA A 8 11.72 7.55 -0.79
C ALA A 8 11.34 7.76 0.68
N ILE A 9 11.98 6.99 1.57
CA ILE A 9 11.76 7.10 3.03
C ILE A 9 12.04 8.51 3.57
N PRO A 10 13.08 9.25 3.12
CA PRO A 10 13.35 10.61 3.59
C PRO A 10 12.26 11.65 3.25
N ASP A 11 11.30 11.33 2.37
CA ASP A 11 10.17 12.21 2.04
C ASP A 11 9.10 12.24 3.17
N PHE A 12 9.34 11.50 4.25
CA PHE A 12 8.43 11.34 5.38
C PHE A 12 9.12 11.70 6.68
N SER A 13 8.38 12.38 7.54
CA SER A 13 8.78 12.59 8.93
C SER A 13 8.72 11.28 9.72
N ARG A 14 9.39 11.26 10.88
CA ARG A 14 9.34 10.12 11.80
C ARG A 14 7.90 9.76 12.17
N ASP A 15 7.09 10.75 12.51
CA ASP A 15 5.72 10.53 12.98
C ASP A 15 4.82 9.94 11.89
N GLU A 16 5.02 10.35 10.64
CA GLU A 16 4.32 9.77 9.49
C GLU A 16 4.69 8.31 9.25
N LEU A 17 5.98 7.97 9.42
CA LEU A 17 6.44 6.59 9.31
C LEU A 17 5.91 5.72 10.47
N VAL A 18 5.87 6.26 11.69
CA VAL A 18 5.26 5.58 12.84
C VAL A 18 3.78 5.32 12.58
N ALA A 19 3.02 6.32 12.14
CA ALA A 19 1.60 6.15 11.79
C ALA A 19 1.38 5.12 10.67
N LEU A 20 2.28 5.06 9.67
CA LEU A 20 2.25 4.04 8.63
C LEU A 20 2.44 2.63 9.20
N PHE A 21 3.38 2.45 10.13
CA PHE A 21 3.60 1.15 10.78
C PHE A 21 2.44 0.75 11.71
N GLU A 22 1.83 1.70 12.41
CA GLU A 22 0.62 1.44 13.20
C GLU A 22 -0.54 0.99 12.33
N LEU A 23 -0.75 1.64 11.18
CA LEU A 23 -1.74 1.21 10.19
C LEU A 23 -1.45 -0.21 9.68
N ALA A 24 -0.20 -0.49 9.32
CA ALA A 24 0.21 -1.83 8.87
C ALA A 24 -0.02 -2.90 9.95
N ALA A 25 0.25 -2.59 11.23
CA ALA A 25 -0.01 -3.49 12.36
C ALA A 25 -1.52 -3.74 12.52
N ARG A 26 -2.36 -2.70 12.41
CA ARG A 26 -3.81 -2.84 12.44
C ARG A 26 -4.33 -3.72 11.30
N MET A 27 -3.85 -3.52 10.08
CA MET A 27 -4.19 -4.36 8.93
C MET A 27 -3.79 -5.82 9.17
N LYS A 28 -2.56 -6.06 9.63
CA LYS A 28 -2.06 -7.40 9.93
C LYS A 28 -2.86 -8.12 11.01
N SER A 29 -3.36 -7.39 12.01
CA SER A 29 -4.20 -7.94 13.07
C SER A 29 -5.62 -8.32 12.64
N GLY A 30 -6.04 -7.92 11.44
CA GLY A 30 -7.42 -8.07 10.97
C GLY A 30 -8.38 -6.98 11.47
N ALA A 31 -7.90 -6.02 12.28
CA ALA A 31 -8.69 -4.90 12.79
C ALA A 31 -8.96 -3.79 11.74
N TYR A 32 -8.50 -3.98 10.50
CA TYR A 32 -8.77 -3.08 9.37
C TYR A 32 -9.62 -3.81 8.33
N ALA A 33 -10.90 -3.46 8.24
CA ALA A 33 -11.86 -4.10 7.34
C ALA A 33 -12.28 -3.21 6.15
N GLU A 34 -11.78 -1.98 6.10
CA GLU A 34 -12.15 -1.02 5.06
C GLU A 34 -11.62 -1.45 3.68
N LYS A 35 -12.34 -1.03 2.62
CA LYS A 35 -11.99 -1.28 1.21
C LYS A 35 -11.74 0.03 0.46
N PRO A 36 -10.71 0.81 0.84
CA PRO A 36 -10.48 2.14 0.28
C PRO A 36 -10.12 2.14 -1.23
N LEU A 37 -9.75 0.99 -1.78
CA LEU A 37 -9.41 0.83 -3.20
C LEU A 37 -10.55 0.23 -4.02
N ALA A 38 -11.77 0.10 -3.47
CA ALA A 38 -12.94 -0.39 -4.19
C ALA A 38 -13.13 0.33 -5.55
N GLY A 39 -13.17 -0.46 -6.63
CA GLY A 39 -13.33 0.04 -8.00
C GLY A 39 -12.11 0.74 -8.61
N LYS A 40 -10.94 0.68 -7.95
CA LYS A 40 -9.68 1.24 -8.47
C LYS A 40 -8.79 0.14 -9.05
N THR A 41 -8.00 0.51 -10.06
CA THR A 41 -6.99 -0.36 -10.68
C THR A 41 -5.59 0.24 -10.53
N LEU A 42 -4.62 -0.57 -10.12
CA LEU A 42 -3.22 -0.21 -9.99
C LEU A 42 -2.46 -0.55 -11.28
N GLY A 43 -1.78 0.43 -11.88
CA GLY A 43 -0.82 0.18 -12.95
C GLY A 43 0.55 -0.17 -12.37
N MET A 44 1.07 -1.37 -12.64
CA MET A 44 2.38 -1.79 -12.16
C MET A 44 3.43 -1.82 -13.27
N ILE A 45 4.49 -1.02 -13.13
CA ILE A 45 5.58 -0.92 -14.11
C ILE A 45 6.85 -1.49 -13.48
N PHE A 46 7.43 -2.52 -14.12
CA PHE A 46 8.64 -3.20 -13.65
C PHE A 46 9.71 -3.24 -14.75
N ALA A 47 10.78 -2.46 -14.58
CA ALA A 47 11.94 -2.52 -15.49
C ALA A 47 12.78 -3.80 -15.32
N LYS A 48 12.74 -4.41 -14.13
CA LYS A 48 13.32 -5.72 -13.81
C LYS A 48 12.27 -6.58 -13.13
N SER A 49 12.30 -7.89 -13.38
CA SER A 49 11.38 -8.82 -12.74
C SER A 49 11.57 -8.82 -11.22
N SER A 50 10.47 -8.74 -10.47
CA SER A 50 10.46 -8.86 -9.01
C SER A 50 9.17 -9.53 -8.54
N THR A 51 9.26 -10.84 -8.27
CA THR A 51 8.10 -11.64 -7.86
C THR A 51 7.53 -11.18 -6.51
N ARG A 52 8.41 -10.90 -5.53
CA ARG A 52 7.96 -10.48 -4.19
C ARG A 52 7.24 -9.14 -4.22
N THR A 53 7.75 -8.18 -4.99
CA THR A 53 7.11 -6.86 -5.12
C THR A 53 5.77 -6.98 -5.83
N ARG A 54 5.72 -7.67 -6.97
CA ARG A 54 4.47 -7.87 -7.73
C ARG A 54 3.38 -8.50 -6.85
N VAL A 55 3.67 -9.64 -6.24
CA VAL A 55 2.70 -10.36 -5.41
C VAL A 55 2.24 -9.51 -4.22
N SER A 56 3.14 -8.73 -3.60
CA SER A 56 2.77 -7.86 -2.48
C SER A 56 1.77 -6.77 -2.89
N PHE A 57 1.99 -6.13 -4.05
CA PHE A 57 1.06 -5.11 -4.57
C PHE A 57 -0.26 -5.71 -5.04
N GLU A 58 -0.24 -6.85 -5.73
CA GLU A 58 -1.46 -7.55 -6.17
C GLU A 58 -2.35 -7.96 -5.00
N VAL A 59 -1.76 -8.66 -4.01
CA VAL A 59 -2.51 -9.11 -2.82
C VAL A 59 -3.00 -7.92 -2.01
N GLY A 60 -2.16 -6.90 -1.81
CA GLY A 60 -2.54 -5.70 -1.08
C GLY A 60 -3.69 -4.94 -1.74
N ALA A 61 -3.64 -4.72 -3.06
CA ALA A 61 -4.70 -4.06 -3.80
C ALA A 61 -6.02 -4.86 -3.72
N TYR A 62 -5.96 -6.17 -3.93
CA TYR A 62 -7.12 -7.06 -3.82
C TYR A 62 -7.74 -7.03 -2.42
N GLN A 63 -6.93 -7.13 -1.37
CA GLN A 63 -7.42 -7.08 0.01
C GLN A 63 -8.08 -5.74 0.36
N LEU A 64 -7.69 -4.64 -0.29
CA LEU A 64 -8.29 -3.32 -0.12
C LEU A 64 -9.44 -3.04 -1.11
N GLY A 65 -9.85 -4.04 -1.91
CA GLY A 65 -10.99 -3.98 -2.82
C GLY A 65 -10.68 -3.49 -4.25
N GLY A 66 -9.41 -3.30 -4.58
CA GLY A 66 -8.96 -2.91 -5.91
C GLY A 66 -8.47 -4.09 -6.76
N HIS A 67 -7.96 -3.74 -7.94
CA HIS A 67 -7.30 -4.65 -8.88
C HIS A 67 -5.90 -4.14 -9.19
N ALA A 68 -4.97 -5.03 -9.52
CA ALA A 68 -3.60 -4.71 -9.91
C ALA A 68 -3.14 -5.60 -11.06
#